data_AF-A0A5K1HGZ9-F1
#
_entry.id   AF-A0A5K1HGZ9-F1
#
_cell.length_a   1.000
_cell.length_b   1.000
_cell.length_c   1.000
_cell.angle_alpha   90.00
_cell.angle_beta   90.00
_cell.angle_gamma   90.00
#
_symmetry.space_group_name_H-M   'P 1'
#
loop_
_entity.id
_entity.type
_entity.pdbx_description
1 polymer ?
#
loop_
_entity_poly.entity_id
_entity_poly.type
_entity_poly.pdbx_seq_one_letter_code
_entity_poly.pdbx_strand_id
1 'polypeptide(L)'
;TMSVLEPVELIIEGLEEQTLTVPLFPKEEQRGSRNIKFTSRIWVERSDIKLKDQKGFFGIAPQKVVGLKYASTIFIKEVKEENGVITQVIAEIDKNVQLILSLEI
;
A
#
# COMPACT_ATOMS: atom_id res chain seq x y z
N THR A 1 5.01 -14.91 -1.50
CA THR A 1 5.06 -14.09 -2.73
C THR A 1 3.90 -13.12 -2.78
N MET A 2 4.05 -12.00 -3.50
CA MET A 2 2.99 -11.02 -3.79
C MET A 2 2.74 -11.04 -5.30
N SER A 3 1.48 -10.97 -5.71
CA SER A 3 1.04 -10.94 -7.11
C SER A 3 -0.28 -10.17 -7.16
N VAL A 4 -0.53 -9.52 -8.29
CA VAL A 4 -1.73 -8.73 -8.57
C VAL A 4 -2.28 -9.22 -9.90
N LEU A 5 -3.55 -9.62 -9.93
CA LEU A 5 -4.19 -10.22 -11.09
C LEU A 5 -4.91 -9.16 -11.94
N GLU A 6 -5.64 -8.25 -11.31
CA GLU A 6 -6.27 -7.11 -11.97
C GLU A 6 -5.61 -5.81 -11.51
N PRO A 7 -4.50 -5.40 -12.15
CA PRO A 7 -3.71 -4.28 -11.69
C PRO A 7 -4.43 -2.95 -11.83
N VAL A 8 -4.32 -2.12 -10.78
CA VAL A 8 -4.58 -0.68 -10.79
C VAL A 8 -3.31 0.02 -10.29
N GLU A 9 -2.89 1.08 -10.99
CA GLU A 9 -1.71 1.85 -10.59
C GLU A 9 -2.03 2.65 -9.32
N LEU A 10 -1.17 2.53 -8.31
CA LEU A 10 -1.19 3.37 -7.12
C LEU A 10 0.10 4.19 -7.09
N ILE A 11 -0.06 5.51 -7.04
CA ILE A 11 1.03 6.47 -6.94
C ILE A 11 1.12 6.99 -5.51
N ILE A 12 2.29 6.83 -4.89
CA ILE A 12 2.63 7.36 -3.56
C ILE A 12 3.47 8.62 -3.76
N GLU A 13 2.87 9.78 -3.55
CA GLU A 13 3.52 11.07 -3.70
C GLU A 13 4.62 11.26 -2.65
N GLY A 14 5.77 11.77 -3.09
CA GLY A 14 6.91 12.06 -2.21
C GLY A 14 7.68 10.85 -1.70
N LEU A 15 7.40 9.63 -2.21
CA LEU A 15 8.15 8.43 -1.86
C LEU A 15 9.42 8.28 -2.72
N GLU A 16 10.57 8.11 -2.07
CA GLU A 16 11.83 7.70 -2.71
C GLU A 16 11.90 6.16 -2.86
N GLU A 17 12.56 5.67 -3.91
CA GLU A 17 12.72 4.22 -4.11
C GLU A 17 13.58 3.62 -2.99
N GLN A 18 13.09 2.53 -2.41
CA GLN A 18 13.80 1.78 -1.37
C GLN A 18 13.79 0.28 -1.67
N THR A 19 14.81 -0.41 -1.15
CA THR A 19 14.85 -1.88 -1.15
C THR A 19 14.39 -2.39 0.20
N LEU A 20 13.40 -3.28 0.21
CA LEU A 20 12.87 -3.89 1.43
C LEU A 20 13.26 -5.37 1.48
N THR A 21 13.77 -5.81 2.63
CA THR A 21 14.04 -7.22 2.89
C THR A 21 12.78 -7.84 3.51
N VAL A 22 12.17 -8.80 2.81
CA VAL A 22 10.91 -9.44 3.26
C VAL A 22 11.09 -10.94 3.46
N PRO A 23 10.46 -11.54 4.49
CA PRO A 23 10.59 -12.97 4.75
C PRO A 23 9.94 -13.80 3.63
N LEU A 24 10.53 -14.95 3.31
CA LEU A 24 9.90 -15.94 2.43
C LEU A 24 8.68 -16.57 3.09
N PHE A 25 8.78 -16.85 4.39
CA PHE A 25 7.74 -17.45 5.23
C PHE A 25 7.49 -16.57 6.47
N PRO A 26 6.34 -15.88 6.59
CA PRO A 26 6.16 -14.85 7.63
C PRO A 26 6.16 -15.36 9.07
N LYS A 27 5.87 -16.65 9.27
CA LYS A 27 5.90 -17.29 10.59
C LYS A 27 7.22 -18.03 10.86
N GLU A 28 8.10 -18.10 9.86
CA GLU A 28 9.32 -18.92 9.87
C GLU A 28 10.45 -18.15 9.18
N GLU A 29 10.83 -17.00 9.72
CA GLU A 29 11.84 -16.10 9.11
C GLU A 29 13.21 -16.77 8.89
N GLN A 30 13.54 -17.79 9.70
CA GLN A 30 14.75 -18.60 9.55
C GLN A 30 14.84 -19.33 8.20
N ARG A 31 13.71 -19.44 7.47
CA ARG A 31 13.66 -20.03 6.12
C ARG A 31 14.07 -19.07 5.01
N GLY A 32 14.59 -17.90 5.39
CA GLY A 32 15.21 -16.94 4.49
C GLY A 32 14.30 -15.78 4.13
N SER A 33 14.92 -14.84 3.43
CA SER A 33 14.30 -13.59 2.99
C SER A 33 14.65 -13.31 1.53
N ARG A 34 13.96 -12.33 0.96
CA ARG A 34 14.27 -11.79 -0.36
C ARG A 34 14.15 -10.28 -0.36
N ASN A 35 14.90 -9.64 -1.23
CA ASN A 35 14.78 -8.21 -1.45
C ASN A 35 13.68 -7.93 -2.47
N ILE A 36 12.87 -6.91 -2.20
CA ILE A 36 11.90 -6.35 -3.13
C ILE A 36 12.17 -4.86 -3.32
N LYS A 37 11.81 -4.33 -4.49
CA LYS A 37 11.82 -2.88 -4.74
C LYS A 37 10.48 -2.29 -4.32
N PHE A 38 10.53 -1.20 -3.57
CA PHE A 38 9.37 -0.39 -3.24
C PHE A 38 9.57 1.01 -3.81
N THR A 39 8.73 1.34 -4.79
CA THR A 39 8.80 2.55 -5.62
C THR A 39 7.58 3.43 -5.39
N SER A 40 7.65 4.68 -5.86
CA SER A 40 6.51 5.61 -5.83
C SER A 40 5.32 5.15 -6.68
N ARG A 41 5.53 4.25 -7.64
CA ARG A 41 4.47 3.62 -8.43
C ARG A 41 4.42 2.13 -8.12
N ILE A 42 3.28 1.64 -7.66
CA ILE A 42 3.05 0.23 -7.37
C ILE A 42 1.74 -0.23 -8.01
N TRP A 43 1.52 -1.54 -8.02
CA TRP A 43 0.27 -2.14 -8.46
C TRP A 43 -0.49 -2.68 -7.26
N VAL A 44 -1.79 -2.47 -7.25
CA VAL A 44 -2.73 -3.00 -6.26
C VAL A 44 -3.86 -3.74 -6.97
N GLU A 45 -4.50 -4.66 -6.26
CA GLU A 45 -5.61 -5.45 -6.78
C GLU A 45 -6.87 -4.58 -6.90
N ARG A 46 -7.54 -4.64 -8.05
CA ARG A 46 -8.76 -3.85 -8.29
C ARG A 46 -9.85 -4.13 -7.27
N SER A 47 -10.03 -5.39 -6.86
CA SER A 47 -11.04 -5.78 -5.87
C SER A 47 -10.79 -5.20 -4.47
N ASP A 48 -9.57 -4.76 -4.18
CA ASP A 48 -9.22 -4.13 -2.91
C ASP A 48 -9.55 -2.63 -2.89
N ILE A 49 -10.14 -2.07 -3.95
CA ILE A 49 -10.44 -0.64 -4.08
C ILE A 49 -11.95 -0.39 -4.14
N LYS A 50 -12.42 0.63 -3.42
CA LYS A 50 -13.79 1.14 -3.49
C LYS A 50 -13.81 2.66 -3.64
N LEU A 51 -14.82 3.16 -4.36
CA LEU A 51 -15.06 4.60 -4.52
C LEU A 51 -15.61 5.26 -3.25
N LYS A 52 -16.15 4.46 -2.32
CA LYS A 52 -16.67 4.91 -1.03
C LYS A 52 -16.26 3.92 0.04
N ASP A 53 -15.80 4.43 1.18
CA ASP A 53 -15.54 3.59 2.34
C ASP A 53 -16.85 3.06 2.92
N GLN A 54 -16.78 1.87 3.53
CA GLN A 54 -17.92 1.22 4.16
C GLN A 54 -17.47 0.49 5.42
N LYS A 55 -18.36 0.42 6.42
CA LYS A 55 -18.07 -0.28 7.67
C LYS A 55 -17.66 -1.74 7.41
N GLY A 56 -16.52 -2.15 7.97
CA GLY A 56 -15.99 -3.51 7.85
C GLY A 56 -15.22 -3.80 6.56
N PHE A 57 -15.02 -2.81 5.68
CA PHE A 57 -14.07 -2.93 4.58
C PHE A 57 -12.67 -2.54 5.05
N PHE A 58 -11.65 -3.29 4.69
CA PHE A 58 -10.25 -3.05 5.09
C PHE A 58 -9.33 -2.72 3.91
N GLY A 59 -9.89 -2.53 2.72
CA GLY A 59 -9.15 -2.12 1.52
C GLY A 59 -9.04 -0.61 1.33
N ILE A 60 -8.64 -0.23 0.13
CA ILE A 60 -8.40 1.13 -0.35
C ILE A 60 -9.73 1.84 -0.62
N ALA A 61 -9.92 2.98 0.03
CA ALA A 61 -11.01 3.91 -0.26
C ALA A 61 -10.50 5.34 0.00
N PRO A 62 -11.12 6.37 -0.60
CA PRO A 62 -10.75 7.76 -0.35
C PRO A 62 -10.75 8.11 1.14
N GLN A 63 -9.80 8.93 1.56
CA GLN A 63 -9.65 9.43 2.94
C GLN A 63 -9.37 8.35 3.99
N LYS A 64 -8.86 7.19 3.56
CA LYS A 64 -8.55 6.07 4.43
C LYS A 64 -7.06 5.85 4.58
N VAL A 65 -6.67 5.31 5.72
CA VAL A 65 -5.32 4.85 6.00
C VAL A 65 -5.24 3.34 5.75
N VAL A 66 -4.28 2.91 4.94
CA VAL A 66 -4.10 1.52 4.52
C VAL A 66 -2.65 1.09 4.72
N GLY A 67 -2.44 -0.06 5.35
CA GLY A 67 -1.12 -0.66 5.50
C GLY A 67 -0.74 -1.50 4.28
N LEU A 68 0.38 -1.19 3.64
CA LEU A 68 0.93 -2.04 2.57
C LEU A 68 1.71 -3.21 3.18
N LYS A 69 1.50 -4.41 2.65
CA LYS A 69 2.16 -5.62 3.17
C LYS A 69 3.69 -5.51 3.06
N TYR A 70 4.35 -5.56 4.23
CA TYR A 70 5.81 -5.41 4.40
C TYR A 70 6.40 -4.05 4.03
N ALA A 71 5.56 -3.04 3.79
CA ALA A 71 6.00 -1.70 3.42
C ALA A 71 5.33 -0.67 4.36
N SER A 72 5.18 0.56 3.87
CA SER A 72 4.66 1.67 4.67
C SER A 72 3.14 1.67 4.78
N THR A 73 2.64 2.42 5.78
CA THR A 73 1.23 2.82 5.85
C THR A 73 1.03 4.08 5.01
N ILE A 74 -0.04 4.09 4.22
CA ILE A 74 -0.36 5.17 3.27
C ILE A 74 -1.73 5.77 3.56
N PHE A 75 -1.86 7.08 3.35
CA PHE A 75 -3.13 7.79 3.32
C PHE A 75 -3.60 7.93 1.87
N ILE A 76 -4.82 7.48 1.59
CA ILE A 76 -5.40 7.52 0.25
C ILE A 76 -6.04 8.89 0.00
N LYS A 77 -5.43 9.68 -0.87
CA LYS A 77 -5.90 11.02 -1.24
C LYS A 77 -7.06 10.97 -2.22
N GLU A 78 -6.93 10.12 -3.23
CA GLU A 78 -7.90 10.07 -4.33
C GLU A 78 -7.96 8.66 -4.93
N VAL A 79 -9.17 8.25 -5.33
CA VAL A 79 -9.39 7.10 -6.21
C VAL A 79 -10.03 7.63 -7.48
N LYS A 80 -9.33 7.52 -8.60
CA LYS A 80 -9.80 7.97 -9.91
C LYS A 80 -10.60 6.88 -10.61
N GLU A 81 -11.63 7.31 -11.30
CA GLU A 81 -12.53 6.45 -12.05
C GLU A 81 -12.91 7.12 -13.36
N GLU A 82 -13.06 6.29 -14.40
CA GLU A 82 -13.56 6.69 -15.70
C GLU A 82 -14.56 5.62 -16.21
N ASN A 83 -15.77 6.05 -16.58
CA ASN A 83 -16.84 5.18 -17.10
C ASN A 83 -17.18 3.96 -16.22
N GLY A 84 -17.18 4.15 -14.90
CA GLY A 84 -17.41 3.13 -13.88
C GLY A 84 -16.20 2.25 -13.57
N VAL A 85 -15.04 2.51 -14.17
CA VAL A 85 -13.83 1.70 -14.02
C VAL A 85 -12.76 2.48 -13.24
N ILE A 86 -12.28 1.90 -12.15
CA ILE A 86 -11.18 2.47 -11.37
C ILE A 86 -9.89 2.46 -12.21
N THR A 87 -9.26 3.62 -12.38
CA THR A 87 -8.09 3.77 -13.25
C THR A 87 -6.80 3.96 -12.48
N GLN A 88 -6.84 4.67 -11.34
CA GLN A 88 -5.65 5.03 -10.58
C GLN A 88 -5.99 5.36 -9.13
N VAL A 89 -5.03 5.16 -8.23
CA VAL A 89 -5.09 5.61 -6.83
C VAL A 89 -3.94 6.58 -6.57
N ILE A 90 -4.22 7.68 -5.89
CA ILE A 90 -3.19 8.62 -5.41
C ILE A 90 -3.16 8.57 -3.89
N ALA A 91 -1.97 8.40 -3.34
CA ALA A 91 -1.73 8.30 -1.91
C ALA A 91 -0.47 9.08 -1.51
N GLU A 92 -0.29 9.24 -0.20
CA GLU A 92 0.95 9.73 0.41
C GLU A 92 1.29 8.85 1.63
N ILE A 93 2.53 8.90 2.08
CA ILE A 93 2.92 8.20 3.31
C ILE A 93 2.16 8.81 4.50
N ASP A 94 1.55 7.95 5.33
CA ASP A 94 0.90 8.42 6.55
C ASP A 94 1.96 8.86 7.57
N LYS A 95 2.07 10.17 7.77
CA LYS A 95 3.04 10.78 8.69
C LYS A 95 2.71 10.53 10.16
N ASN A 96 1.47 10.16 10.48
CA ASN A 96 1.08 9.87 11.86
C ASN A 96 1.73 8.59 12.39
N VAL A 97 2.06 7.64 11.51
CA VAL A 97 2.78 6.41 11.88
C VAL A 97 4.27 6.69 12.15
N GLN A 98 4.88 7.67 11.45
CA GLN A 98 6.27 8.05 11.72
C GLN A 98 6.46 8.68 13.10
N LEU A 99 5.45 9.38 13.64
CA LEU A 99 5.53 10.00 14.97
C LEU A 99 5.58 8.97 16.10
N ILE A 100 5.03 7.77 15.90
CA ILE A 100 4.99 6.73 16.93
C ILE A 100 6.34 6.00 17.00
N LEU A 101 6.96 5.73 15.84
CA LEU A 101 8.27 5.06 15.78
C LEU A 101 9.43 5.94 16.28
N SER A 102 9.29 7.27 16.28
CA SER A 102 10.29 8.19 16.83
C SER A 102 10.16 8.44 18.33
N LEU A 103 9.09 7.96 18.97
CA LEU A 103 8.83 8.08 20.41
C LEU A 103 9.21 6.83 21.20
N GLU A 104 9.67 5.77 20.53
CA GLU A 104 10.11 4.51 21.16
C GLU A 104 11.65 4.38 21.23
N ILE A 105 12.39 5.50 21.15
CA ILE A 105 13.86 5.59 21.35
C ILE A 105 14.17 6.38 22.62
#